data_AF-A0A0K2RNP6-F1
#
_entry.id   AF-A0A0K2RNP6-F1
#
_cell.length_a   1.000
_cell.length_b   1.000
_cell.length_c   1.000
_cell.angle_alpha   90.00
_cell.angle_beta   90.00
_cell.angle_gamma   90.00
#
_symmetry.space_group_name_H-M   'P 1'
#
loop_
_entity.id
_entity.type
_entity.pdbx_description
1 polymer ?
#
loop_
_entity_poly.entity_id
_entity_poly.type
_entity_poly.pdbx_seq_one_letter_code
_entity_poly.pdbx_strand_id
1 'polypeptide(L)'
;MVAPAPEVDAYRGPVLAAGASGAVDLPPFAEAVVTAGTVAGAGEVRLVLASGAERQVVFAGPLSEGEELRIFVDASLVEVYRTGSVATTLRAYPAAGEAWILELPEGAAAEVWELKLPE
;
A
#
# COMPACT_ATOMS: atom_id res chain seq x y z
N MET A 1 -4.42 14.69 13.44
CA MET A 1 -3.90 13.49 12.75
C MET A 1 -4.77 13.29 11.52
N VAL A 2 -4.19 13.15 10.33
CA VAL A 2 -4.97 12.84 9.12
C VAL A 2 -5.15 11.33 9.07
N ALA A 3 -6.40 10.89 8.93
CA ALA A 3 -6.76 9.48 8.78
C ALA A 3 -7.77 9.35 7.64
N PRO A 4 -7.89 8.16 7.02
CA PRO A 4 -8.96 7.90 6.07
C PRO A 4 -10.34 8.18 6.68
N ALA A 5 -11.31 8.52 5.85
CA ALA A 5 -12.70 8.57 6.29
C ALA A 5 -13.10 7.19 6.86
N PRO A 6 -13.73 7.11 8.03
CA PRO A 6 -14.01 5.83 8.70
C PRO A 6 -14.92 4.91 7.88
N GLU A 7 -15.76 5.47 7.01
CA GLU A 7 -16.63 4.72 6.11
C GLU A 7 -15.85 3.87 5.10
N VAL A 8 -14.58 4.20 4.83
CA VAL A 8 -13.71 3.44 3.93
C VAL A 8 -13.50 2.01 4.44
N ASP A 9 -13.52 1.79 5.75
CA ASP A 9 -13.36 0.45 6.33
C ASP A 9 -14.51 -0.49 5.92
N ALA A 10 -15.69 0.04 5.59
CA ALA A 10 -16.84 -0.75 5.10
C ALA A 10 -16.60 -1.34 3.70
N TYR A 11 -15.62 -0.82 2.96
CA TYR A 11 -15.26 -1.32 1.63
C TYR A 11 -14.29 -2.50 1.68
N ARG A 12 -13.74 -2.86 2.85
CA ARG A 12 -12.87 -4.04 2.97
C ARG A 12 -13.65 -5.31 2.65
N GLY A 13 -13.25 -5.95 1.56
CA GLY A 13 -13.69 -7.27 1.15
C GLY A 13 -12.77 -8.37 1.71
N PRO A 14 -12.52 -9.44 0.92
CA PRO A 14 -11.63 -10.52 1.32
C PRO A 14 -10.21 -10.03 1.68
N VAL A 15 -9.63 -10.62 2.72
CA VAL A 15 -8.19 -10.52 3.00
C VAL A 15 -7.45 -11.30 1.92
N LEU A 16 -6.54 -10.63 1.22
CA LEU A 16 -5.68 -11.23 0.20
C LEU A 16 -4.33 -11.66 0.76
N ALA A 17 -3.83 -10.96 1.76
CA ALA A 17 -2.59 -11.30 2.44
C ALA A 17 -2.63 -10.86 3.91
N ALA A 18 -2.09 -11.69 4.80
CA ALA A 18 -1.89 -11.38 6.21
C ALA A 18 -0.43 -11.58 6.58
N GLY A 19 0.22 -10.53 7.07
CA GLY A 19 1.64 -10.51 7.41
C GLY A 19 2.59 -10.73 6.22
N ALA A 20 2.24 -10.28 5.01
CA ALA A 20 3.09 -10.46 3.84
C ALA A 20 4.35 -9.58 3.92
N SER A 21 5.47 -10.08 3.40
CA SER A 21 6.78 -9.42 3.40
C SER A 21 7.41 -9.45 2.02
N GLY A 22 8.37 -8.56 1.74
CA GLY A 22 9.03 -8.49 0.43
C GLY A 22 8.13 -7.81 -0.61
N ALA A 23 7.97 -8.43 -1.78
CA ALA A 23 7.11 -7.91 -2.85
C ALA A 23 5.70 -8.52 -2.76
N VAL A 24 4.68 -7.67 -2.74
CA VAL A 24 3.27 -8.07 -2.58
C VAL A 24 2.46 -7.54 -3.76
N ASP A 25 1.77 -8.42 -4.47
CA ASP A 25 0.83 -8.03 -5.53
C ASP A 25 -0.40 -7.36 -4.93
N LEU A 26 -0.78 -6.19 -5.46
CA LEU A 26 -2.02 -5.51 -5.09
C LEU A 26 -3.01 -5.54 -6.27
N PRO A 27 -4.29 -5.86 -6.06
CA PRO A 27 -5.29 -5.70 -7.10
C PRO A 27 -5.55 -4.22 -7.40
N PRO A 28 -6.27 -3.90 -8.50
CA PRO A 28 -6.61 -2.52 -8.84
C PRO A 28 -7.49 -1.80 -7.80
N PHE A 29 -8.18 -2.54 -6.93
CA PHE A 29 -8.98 -1.99 -5.83
C PHE A 29 -8.51 -2.64 -4.55
N ALA A 30 -7.61 -1.97 -3.83
CA ALA A 30 -6.91 -2.55 -2.69
C ALA A 30 -6.72 -1.55 -1.55
N GLU A 31 -6.75 -2.06 -0.34
CA GLU A 31 -6.12 -1.42 0.81
C GLU A 31 -4.95 -2.28 1.28
N ALA A 32 -3.80 -1.66 1.50
CA ALA A 32 -2.67 -2.25 2.18
C ALA A 32 -2.36 -1.46 3.47
N VAL A 33 -2.33 -2.15 4.60
CA VAL A 33 -1.85 -1.60 5.88
C VAL A 33 -0.45 -2.15 6.11
N VAL A 34 0.53 -1.25 6.13
CA VAL A 34 1.95 -1.58 6.29
C VAL A 34 2.43 -1.15 7.68
N THR A 35 3.03 -2.08 8.39
CA THR A 35 3.59 -1.85 9.72
C THR A 35 5.08 -2.18 9.73
N ALA A 36 5.87 -1.35 10.41
CA ALA A 36 7.26 -1.69 10.72
C ALA A 36 7.32 -2.83 11.74
N GLY A 37 8.15 -3.85 11.47
CA GLY A 37 8.54 -4.81 12.50
C GLY A 37 9.57 -4.24 13.47
N THR A 38 9.93 -5.05 14.46
CA THR A 38 10.88 -4.67 15.52
C THR A 38 12.35 -4.79 15.11
N VAL A 39 12.63 -5.14 13.85
CA VAL A 39 14.00 -5.25 13.35
C VAL A 39 14.52 -3.83 13.12
N ALA A 40 15.63 -3.50 13.79
CA ALA A 40 16.24 -2.18 13.70
C ALA A 40 16.77 -1.91 12.29
N GLY A 41 16.05 -1.04 11.55
CA GLY A 41 16.47 -0.54 10.25
C GLY A 41 15.39 0.33 9.64
N ALA A 42 15.69 1.61 9.39
CA ALA A 42 14.80 2.46 8.60
C ALA A 42 14.79 1.91 7.16
N GLY A 43 13.62 1.44 6.74
CA GLY A 43 13.40 0.92 5.40
C GLY A 43 12.56 1.87 4.56
N GLU A 44 12.57 1.69 3.24
CA GLU A 44 11.69 2.44 2.35
C GLU A 44 10.60 1.50 1.81
N VAL A 45 9.35 1.90 1.97
CA VAL A 45 8.19 1.25 1.33
C VAL A 45 8.03 1.87 -0.05
N ARG A 46 7.83 1.04 -1.08
CA ARG A 46 7.61 1.49 -2.45
C ARG A 46 6.35 0.87 -3.03
N LEU A 47 5.53 1.69 -3.68
CA LEU A 47 4.47 1.21 -4.56
C LEU A 47 4.93 1.41 -6.01
N VAL A 48 4.94 0.34 -6.78
CA VAL A 48 5.42 0.35 -8.16
C VAL A 48 4.38 -0.21 -9.12
N LEU A 49 4.40 0.31 -10.35
CA LEU A 49 3.84 -0.37 -11.51
C LEU A 49 4.94 -1.19 -12.17
N ALA A 50 4.70 -2.48 -12.35
CA ALA A 50 5.69 -3.39 -12.90
C ALA A 50 5.14 -4.16 -14.10
N SER A 51 5.97 -4.29 -15.15
CA SER A 51 5.73 -5.15 -16.31
C SER A 51 7.03 -5.86 -16.68
N GLY A 52 7.12 -7.15 -16.34
CA GLY A 52 8.36 -7.92 -16.52
C GLY A 52 9.54 -7.32 -15.74
N ALA A 53 10.53 -6.80 -16.46
CA ALA A 53 11.70 -6.13 -15.86
C ALA A 53 11.50 -4.62 -15.65
N GLU A 54 10.50 -4.02 -16.29
CA GLU A 54 10.22 -2.59 -16.18
C GLU A 54 9.52 -2.29 -14.86
N ARG A 55 9.95 -1.19 -14.21
CA ARG A 55 9.43 -0.73 -12.93
C ARG A 55 9.30 0.78 -12.94
N GLN A 56 8.10 1.29 -12.68
CA GLN A 56 7.85 2.69 -12.38
C GLN A 56 7.50 2.83 -10.91
N VAL A 57 8.29 3.61 -10.17
CA VAL A 57 7.95 3.97 -8.78
C VAL A 57 6.85 5.03 -8.80
N VAL A 58 5.71 4.71 -8.19
CA VAL A 58 4.57 5.62 -8.03
C VAL A 58 4.62 6.32 -6.67
N PHE A 59 4.99 5.58 -5.63
CA PHE A 59 5.24 6.11 -4.29
C PHE A 59 6.49 5.48 -3.71
N ALA A 60 7.27 6.28 -2.97
CA ALA A 60 8.36 5.82 -2.12
C ALA A 60 8.38 6.67 -0.86
N GLY A 61 8.52 6.03 0.30
CA GLY A 61 8.61 6.74 1.57
C GLY A 61 9.23 5.90 2.68
N PRO A 62 9.92 6.54 3.64
CA PRO A 62 10.52 5.83 4.77
C PRO A 62 9.44 5.23 5.66
N LEU A 63 9.71 4.08 6.27
CA LEU A 63 8.86 3.49 7.30
C LEU A 63 9.69 3.37 8.58
N SER A 64 9.28 4.09 9.62
CA SER A 64 9.96 4.13 10.92
C SER A 64 9.36 3.10 11.88
N GLU A 65 10.11 2.73 12.93
CA GLU A 65 9.60 1.84 13.97
C GLU A 65 8.32 2.41 14.62
N GLY A 66 7.31 1.55 14.81
CA GLY A 66 6.01 1.93 15.35
C GLY A 66 5.13 2.75 14.41
N GLU A 67 5.59 2.99 13.18
CA GLU A 67 4.80 3.67 12.15
C GLU A 67 3.89 2.70 11.41
N GLU A 68 2.71 3.22 11.05
CA GLU A 68 1.76 2.58 10.15
C GLU A 68 1.54 3.46 8.92
N LEU A 69 1.56 2.82 7.75
CA LEU A 69 1.14 3.40 6.47
C LEU A 69 -0.10 2.67 5.98
N ARG A 70 -1.14 3.41 5.61
CA ARG A 70 -2.31 2.88 4.90
C ARG A 70 -2.27 3.36 3.46
N ILE A 71 -2.22 2.43 2.52
CA ILE A 71 -2.13 2.70 1.08
C ILE A 71 -3.41 2.18 0.43
N PHE A 72 -4.14 3.07 -0.24
CA PHE A 72 -5.31 2.73 -1.04
C PHE A 72 -4.95 2.81 -2.51
N VAL A 73 -5.34 1.79 -3.26
CA VAL A 73 -5.30 1.75 -4.72
C VAL A 73 -6.75 1.69 -5.21
N ASP A 74 -7.14 2.67 -6.01
CA ASP A 74 -8.41 2.73 -6.72
C ASP A 74 -8.15 2.99 -8.21
N ALA A 75 -7.87 1.90 -8.91
CA ALA A 75 -7.44 1.78 -10.30
C ALA A 75 -6.22 2.67 -10.65
N SER A 76 -6.45 3.98 -10.86
CA SER A 76 -5.45 4.98 -11.23
C SER A 76 -5.19 6.05 -10.16
N LEU A 77 -5.87 5.93 -9.02
CA LEU A 77 -5.73 6.80 -7.86
C LEU A 77 -5.02 6.03 -6.76
N VAL A 78 -4.05 6.68 -6.12
CA VAL A 78 -3.37 6.15 -4.94
C VAL A 78 -3.48 7.18 -3.82
N GLU A 79 -3.87 6.73 -2.65
CA GLU A 79 -3.86 7.55 -1.43
C GLU A 79 -3.00 6.89 -0.36
N VAL A 80 -2.08 7.66 0.21
CA VAL A 80 -1.18 7.21 1.27
C VAL A 80 -1.43 8.03 2.52
N TYR A 81 -1.84 7.34 3.58
CA TYR A 81 -2.05 7.91 4.90
C TYR A 81 -0.94 7.44 5.83
N ARG A 82 -0.36 8.39 6.57
CA ARG A 82 0.72 8.14 7.53
C ARG A 82 0.31 8.68 8.88
N THR A 83 0.46 7.85 9.91
CA THR A 83 0.17 8.25 11.28
C THR A 83 0.99 9.49 11.65
N GLY A 84 0.31 10.54 12.12
CA GLY A 84 0.96 11.79 12.56
C GLY A 84 1.45 12.71 11.43
N SER A 85 1.17 12.41 10.16
CA SER A 85 1.55 13.25 9.02
C SER A 85 0.35 13.67 8.16
N VAL A 86 0.63 14.32 7.02
CA VAL A 86 -0.35 14.64 5.97
C VAL A 86 -0.52 13.48 5.01
N ALA A 87 -1.73 13.30 4.48
CA ALA A 87 -1.99 12.32 3.43
C ALA A 87 -1.40 12.77 2.09
N THR A 88 -1.01 11.81 1.27
CA THR A 88 -0.50 12.03 -0.10
C THR A 88 -1.44 11.36 -1.10
N THR A 89 -1.93 12.12 -2.08
CA THR A 89 -2.74 11.58 -3.18
C THR A 89 -1.95 11.66 -4.49
N LEU A 90 -1.89 10.56 -5.22
CA LEU A 90 -1.11 10.39 -6.44
C LEU A 90 -1.99 9.84 -7.56
N ARG A 91 -1.56 10.07 -8.80
CA ARG A 91 -2.15 9.46 -10.00
C ARG A 91 -1.09 8.69 -10.75
N ALA A 92 -1.41 7.47 -11.13
CA ALA A 92 -0.62 6.66 -12.04
C ALA A 92 -1.56 5.78 -12.85
N TYR A 93 -1.16 5.43 -14.08
CA TYR A 93 -2.06 4.87 -15.08
C TYR A 93 -1.50 3.53 -15.55
N PRO A 94 -1.90 2.41 -14.93
CA PRO A 94 -1.43 1.09 -15.33
C PRO A 94 -1.70 0.84 -16.82
N ALA A 95 -0.66 0.54 -17.58
CA ALA A 95 -0.78 0.03 -18.94
C ALA A 95 -1.24 -1.44 -18.93
N ALA A 96 -1.63 -1.96 -20.09
CA ALA A 96 -1.97 -3.37 -20.23
C ALA A 96 -0.76 -4.25 -19.88
N GLY A 97 -0.94 -5.17 -18.93
CA GLY A 97 0.12 -6.06 -18.44
C GLY A 97 0.94 -5.49 -17.28
N GLU A 98 0.71 -4.24 -16.87
CA GLU A 98 1.27 -3.72 -15.63
C GLU A 98 0.46 -4.16 -14.41
N ALA A 99 1.17 -4.48 -13.34
CA ALA A 99 0.59 -4.82 -12.05
C ALA A 99 1.10 -3.86 -10.96
N TRP A 100 0.25 -3.63 -9.95
CA TRP A 100 0.63 -2.93 -8.74
C TRP A 100 1.41 -3.87 -7.83
N ILE A 101 2.63 -3.48 -7.48
CA ILE A 101 3.48 -4.22 -6.54
C ILE A 101 3.84 -3.30 -5.38
N LEU A 102 3.58 -3.76 -4.17
CA LEU A 102 4.05 -3.15 -2.94
C LEU A 102 5.35 -3.83 -2.51
N GLU A 103 6.45 -3.09 -2.58
CA GLU A 103 7.76 -3.53 -2.14
C GLU A 103 7.99 -3.05 -0.70
N LEU A 104 8.17 -4.02 0.20
CA LEU A 104 8.35 -3.81 1.62
C LEU A 104 9.83 -3.95 2.00
N PRO A 105 10.35 -3.07 2.87
CA PRO A 105 11.68 -3.26 3.40
C PRO A 105 11.75 -4.47 4.33
N GLU A 106 12.96 -4.94 4.62
CA GLU A 106 13.18 -6.04 5.56
C GLU A 106 12.53 -5.74 6.92
N GLY A 107 11.84 -6.72 7.48
CA GLY A 107 11.15 -6.59 8.76
C GLY A 107 9.79 -5.89 8.70
N ALA A 108 9.40 -5.26 7.58
CA ALA A 108 8.05 -4.74 7.42
C ALA A 108 7.08 -5.84 6.99
N ALA A 109 5.81 -5.67 7.37
CA ALA A 109 4.73 -6.56 6.99
C ALA A 109 3.54 -5.76 6.46
N ALA A 110 2.78 -6.36 5.54
CA ALA A 110 1.54 -5.82 5.03
C ALA A 110 0.36 -6.76 5.25
N GLU A 111 -0.76 -6.18 5.68
CA GLU A 111 -2.08 -6.75 5.57
C GLU A 111 -2.76 -6.15 4.34
N VAL A 112 -3.36 -6.98 3.48
CA VAL A 112 -3.96 -6.54 2.22
C VAL A 112 -5.39 -7.02 2.12
N TRP A 113 -6.28 -6.10 1.76
CA TRP A 113 -7.68 -6.37 1.44
C TRP A 113 -7.99 -5.97 0.00
N GLU A 114 -8.81 -6.78 -0.66
CA GLU A 114 -9.52 -6.33 -1.85
C GLU A 114 -10.62 -5.34 -1.43
N LEU A 115 -10.78 -4.23 -2.14
CA LEU A 115 -11.86 -3.27 -1.89
C LEU A 115 -13.07 -3.59 -2.76
N LYS A 116 -14.26 -3.58 -2.15
CA LYS A 116 -15.54 -3.85 -2.81
C LYS A 116 -16.59 -2.85 -2.34
N LEU A 117 -17.59 -2.62 -3.19
CA LEU A 117 -18.77 -1.88 -2.77
C LEU A 117 -19.48 -2.64 -1.63
N PRO A 118 -19.89 -1.96 -0.55
CA PRO A 118 -20.74 -2.54 0.48
C PRO A 118 -22.08 -3.01 -0.12
N GLU A 119 -22.62 -4.12 0.37
CA GLU A 119 -23.97 -4.61 0.03
C GLU A 119 -25.08 -3.84 0.77
#